data_AF-A0A1Y1CLE0-F1
#
_entry.id   AF-A0A1Y1CLE0-F1
#
_cell.length_a   1.000
_cell.length_b   1.000
_cell.length_c   1.000
_cell.angle_alpha   90.00
_cell.angle_beta   90.00
_cell.angle_gamma   90.00
#
_symmetry.space_group_name_H-M   'P 1'
#
loop_
_entity.id
_entity.type
_entity.pdbx_description
1 polymer ?
#
loop_
_entity_poly.entity_id
_entity_poly.type
_entity_poly.pdbx_seq_one_letter_code
_entity_poly.pdbx_strand_id
1 'polypeptide(L)'
;MTVTLFSSCQSSAKKVENAEAKVQEAKKDLSDSKTDLYYAKQDSISDYQQFKKEAEIKIMAREKSISEFKSRIAKEKKEVKDDYEKKLVELENKNSDFKKKLADLKDDGQDKWIAFKVEFDRDMDELGKAFKDLTVNNAH
;
A
#
# COMPACT_ATOMS: atom_id res chain seq x y z
N MET A 1 -64.59 -11.33 -40.88
CA MET A 1 -63.18 -10.97 -41.11
C MET A 1 -62.38 -11.53 -39.95
N THR A 2 -61.62 -12.59 -40.22
CA THR A 2 -60.83 -13.30 -39.22
C THR A 2 -59.63 -12.42 -38.83
N VAL A 3 -59.53 -12.07 -37.55
CA VAL A 3 -58.36 -11.41 -36.99
C VAL A 3 -57.26 -12.46 -36.87
N THR A 4 -56.22 -12.36 -37.69
CA THR A 4 -55.01 -13.18 -37.55
C THR A 4 -53.98 -12.39 -36.75
N LEU A 5 -53.89 -12.69 -35.45
CA LEU A 5 -52.78 -12.24 -34.61
C LEU A 5 -51.55 -13.09 -34.96
N PHE A 6 -50.60 -12.52 -35.72
CA PHE A 6 -49.28 -13.13 -35.91
C PHE A 6 -48.41 -12.88 -34.67
N SER A 7 -48.59 -13.69 -33.63
CA SER A 7 -47.62 -13.77 -32.54
C SER A 7 -46.56 -14.82 -32.89
N SER A 8 -45.38 -14.30 -33.23
CA SER A 8 -44.11 -14.98 -33.47
C SER A 8 -43.85 -16.13 -32.48
N CYS A 9 -43.90 -17.37 -32.96
CA CYS A 9 -43.58 -18.55 -32.17
C CYS A 9 -42.11 -18.95 -32.42
N GLN A 10 -41.20 -18.45 -31.58
CA GLN A 10 -39.83 -19.01 -31.51
C GLN A 10 -39.95 -20.42 -30.89
N SER A 11 -39.56 -21.46 -31.62
CA SER A 11 -39.76 -22.86 -31.23
C SER A 11 -39.16 -23.16 -29.84
N SER A 12 -39.80 -24.05 -29.08
CA SER A 12 -39.35 -24.45 -27.74
C SER A 12 -37.91 -24.95 -27.73
N ALA A 13 -37.49 -25.67 -28.78
CA ALA A 13 -36.10 -26.11 -28.97
C ALA A 13 -35.10 -24.94 -29.01
N LYS A 14 -35.43 -23.86 -29.75
CA LYS A 14 -34.58 -22.66 -29.84
C LYS A 14 -34.53 -21.87 -28.52
N LYS A 15 -35.56 -21.97 -27.68
CA LYS A 15 -35.56 -21.40 -26.33
C LYS A 15 -34.66 -22.19 -25.37
N VAL A 16 -34.65 -23.52 -25.47
CA VAL A 16 -33.78 -24.39 -24.67
C VAL A 16 -32.31 -24.19 -25.04
N GLU A 17 -31.99 -24.18 -26.33
CA GLU A 17 -30.63 -23.92 -26.82
C GLU A 17 -30.09 -22.55 -26.35
N ASN A 18 -30.92 -21.49 -26.44
CA ASN A 18 -30.55 -20.18 -25.93
C ASN A 18 -30.36 -20.15 -24.40
N ALA A 19 -31.14 -20.94 -23.65
CA ALA A 19 -31.00 -21.03 -22.20
C ALA A 19 -29.72 -21.78 -21.83
N GLU A 20 -29.39 -22.87 -22.52
CA GLU A 20 -28.14 -23.61 -22.34
C GLU A 20 -26.92 -22.74 -22.66
N ALA A 21 -26.95 -21.99 -23.77
CA ALA A 21 -25.89 -21.06 -24.13
C ALA A 21 -25.63 -20.00 -23.04
N LYS A 22 -26.69 -19.39 -22.50
CA LYS A 22 -26.59 -18.42 -21.40
C LYS A 22 -26.04 -19.03 -20.12
N VAL A 23 -26.40 -20.28 -19.82
CA VAL A 23 -25.86 -20.99 -18.65
C VAL A 23 -24.38 -21.30 -18.83
N GLN A 24 -23.94 -21.65 -20.04
CA GLN A 24 -22.52 -21.87 -20.32
C GLN A 24 -21.70 -20.56 -20.25
N GLU A 25 -22.23 -19.47 -20.79
CA GLU A 25 -21.64 -18.13 -20.68
C GLU A 25 -21.50 -17.71 -19.21
N ALA A 26 -22.57 -17.82 -18.42
CA ALA A 26 -22.54 -17.51 -16.99
C ALA A 26 -21.54 -18.38 -16.20
N LYS A 27 -21.37 -19.66 -16.58
CA LYS A 27 -20.37 -20.54 -15.96
C LYS A 27 -18.94 -20.11 -16.31
N LYS A 28 -18.72 -19.71 -17.55
CA LYS A 28 -17.42 -19.20 -18.01
C LYS A 28 -17.08 -17.88 -17.29
N ASP A 29 -18.00 -16.93 -17.29
CA ASP A 29 -17.81 -15.64 -16.61
C ASP A 29 -17.53 -15.82 -15.11
N LEU A 30 -18.21 -16.76 -14.46
CA LEU A 30 -17.96 -17.11 -13.06
C LEU A 30 -16.56 -17.72 -12.86
N SER A 31 -16.08 -18.55 -13.79
CA SER A 31 -14.75 -19.15 -13.75
C SER A 31 -13.66 -18.09 -13.95
N ASP A 32 -13.83 -17.21 -14.93
CA ASP A 32 -12.91 -16.13 -15.25
C ASP A 32 -12.84 -15.16 -14.06
N SER A 33 -13.99 -14.75 -13.51
CA SER A 33 -14.05 -13.89 -12.31
C SER A 33 -13.35 -14.50 -11.08
N LYS A 34 -13.45 -15.82 -10.87
CA LYS A 34 -12.74 -16.50 -9.77
C LYS A 34 -11.24 -16.51 -9.98
N THR A 35 -10.81 -16.68 -11.23
CA THR A 35 -9.40 -16.68 -11.62
C THR A 35 -8.79 -15.29 -11.43
N ASP A 36 -9.47 -14.25 -11.91
CA ASP A 36 -9.05 -12.86 -11.72
C ASP A 36 -8.97 -12.48 -10.24
N LEU A 37 -9.96 -12.88 -9.43
CA LEU A 37 -9.95 -12.67 -7.99
C LEU A 37 -8.76 -13.38 -7.32
N TYR A 38 -8.41 -14.59 -7.76
CA TYR A 38 -7.26 -15.32 -7.24
C TYR A 38 -5.94 -14.60 -7.54
N TYR A 39 -5.74 -14.18 -8.80
CA TYR A 39 -4.53 -13.44 -9.18
C TYR A 39 -4.44 -12.08 -8.48
N ALA A 40 -5.54 -11.32 -8.39
CA ALA A 40 -5.57 -10.05 -7.69
C ALA A 40 -5.19 -10.20 -6.20
N LYS A 41 -5.63 -11.27 -5.54
CA LYS A 41 -5.22 -11.61 -4.17
C LYS A 41 -3.73 -11.95 -4.09
N GLN A 42 -3.22 -12.76 -5.02
CA GLN A 42 -1.83 -13.17 -5.04
C GLN A 42 -0.88 -11.97 -5.27
N ASP A 43 -1.22 -11.10 -6.23
CA ASP A 43 -0.47 -9.88 -6.52
C ASP A 43 -0.48 -8.92 -5.33
N SER A 44 -1.64 -8.75 -4.67
CA SER A 44 -1.75 -7.95 -3.45
C SER A 44 -0.88 -8.49 -2.32
N ILE A 45 -0.82 -9.82 -2.14
CA ILE A 45 0.08 -10.45 -1.15
C ILE A 45 1.54 -10.17 -1.51
N SER A 46 1.92 -10.27 -2.79
CA SER A 46 3.29 -10.01 -3.25
C SER A 46 3.69 -8.55 -3.04
N ASP A 47 2.84 -7.61 -3.45
CA ASP A 47 3.03 -6.16 -3.27
C ASP A 47 3.20 -5.80 -1.78
N TYR A 48 2.37 -6.39 -0.92
CA TYR A 48 2.45 -6.22 0.52
C TYR A 48 3.80 -6.66 1.10
N GLN A 49 4.26 -7.87 0.76
CA GLN A 49 5.52 -8.41 1.25
C GLN A 49 6.72 -7.59 0.75
N GLN A 50 6.67 -7.17 -0.52
CA GLN A 50 7.70 -6.32 -1.10
C GLN A 50 7.77 -4.96 -0.38
N PHE A 51 6.64 -4.28 -0.22
CA PHE A 51 6.59 -3.01 0.49
C PHE A 51 7.13 -3.13 1.91
N LYS A 52 6.74 -4.18 2.65
CA LYS A 52 7.21 -4.39 4.03
C LYS A 52 8.73 -4.49 4.09
N LYS A 53 9.33 -5.26 3.18
CA LYS A 53 10.79 -5.40 3.08
C LYS A 53 11.47 -4.08 2.73
N GLU A 54 10.94 -3.33 1.78
CA GLU A 54 11.48 -2.02 1.39
C GLU A 54 11.38 -1.01 2.54
N ALA A 55 10.27 -1.00 3.26
CA ALA A 55 10.05 -0.17 4.42
C ALA A 55 11.02 -0.51 5.56
N GLU A 56 11.23 -1.80 5.85
CA GLU A 56 12.23 -2.27 6.82
C GLU A 56 13.64 -1.82 6.44
N ILE A 57 14.03 -1.92 5.16
CA ILE A 57 15.33 -1.44 4.67
C ILE A 57 15.47 0.08 4.88
N LYS A 58 14.44 0.87 4.51
CA LYS A 58 14.46 2.32 4.69
C LYS A 58 14.56 2.70 6.18
N ILE A 59 13.86 1.99 7.06
CA ILE A 59 13.93 2.18 8.52
C ILE A 59 15.33 1.87 9.04
N MET A 60 15.91 0.72 8.69
CA MET A 60 17.26 0.35 9.12
C MET A 60 18.32 1.37 8.67
N ALA A 61 18.23 1.85 7.43
CA ALA A 61 19.13 2.87 6.92
C ALA A 61 19.04 4.17 7.76
N ARG A 62 17.83 4.55 8.18
CA ARG A 62 17.61 5.73 9.03
C ARG A 62 18.14 5.54 10.44
N GLU A 63 17.95 4.37 11.04
CA GLU A 63 18.51 4.06 12.37
C GLU A 63 20.03 4.21 12.37
N LYS A 64 20.67 3.75 11.29
CA LYS A 64 22.10 3.95 11.09
C LYS A 64 22.45 5.44 11.00
N SER A 65 21.74 6.22 10.17
CA SER A 65 21.98 7.67 10.06
C SER A 65 21.72 8.43 11.36
N ILE A 66 20.70 8.06 12.13
CA ILE A 66 20.42 8.62 13.46
C ILE A 66 21.59 8.32 14.40
N SER A 67 22.08 7.08 14.44
CA SER A 67 23.23 6.69 15.27
C SER A 67 24.51 7.45 14.89
N GLU A 68 24.76 7.64 13.60
CA GLU A 68 25.87 8.45 13.09
C GLU A 68 25.71 9.93 13.51
N PHE A 69 24.49 10.47 13.41
CA PHE A 69 24.19 11.84 13.82
C PHE A 69 24.35 12.04 15.33
N LYS A 70 23.91 11.09 16.18
CA LYS A 70 24.19 11.09 17.63
C LYS A 70 25.68 11.24 17.94
N SER A 71 26.49 10.49 17.21
CA SER A 71 27.95 10.49 17.39
C SER A 71 28.59 11.83 16.99
N ARG A 72 27.99 12.55 16.03
CA ARG A 72 28.40 13.91 15.65
C ARG A 72 27.99 14.94 16.70
N ILE A 73 26.72 14.93 17.14
CA ILE A 73 26.20 15.84 18.17
C ILE A 73 27.04 15.78 19.45
N ALA A 74 27.52 14.59 19.83
CA ALA A 74 28.38 14.43 21.01
C ALA A 74 29.69 15.25 20.95
N LYS A 75 30.11 15.70 19.76
CA LYS A 75 31.31 16.51 19.51
C LYS A 75 31.01 17.99 19.29
N GLU A 76 29.74 18.38 19.25
CA GLU A 76 29.30 19.77 18.99
C GLU A 76 29.32 20.63 20.26
N LYS A 77 29.26 21.95 20.07
CA LYS A 77 29.16 22.93 21.17
C LYS A 77 27.80 22.81 21.88
N LYS A 78 27.79 23.07 23.18
CA LYS A 78 26.60 22.95 24.04
C LYS A 78 25.39 23.73 23.53
N GLU A 79 25.60 24.92 22.97
CA GLU A 79 24.54 25.79 22.44
C GLU A 79 23.73 25.16 21.29
N VAL A 80 24.36 24.32 20.46
CA VAL A 80 23.70 23.65 19.33
C VAL A 80 23.21 22.24 19.73
N LYS A 81 23.80 21.69 20.79
CA LYS A 81 23.54 20.34 21.28
C LYS A 81 22.09 20.15 21.71
N ASP A 82 21.53 21.09 22.47
CA ASP A 82 20.16 20.98 23.02
C ASP A 82 19.10 20.93 21.90
N ASP A 83 19.27 21.73 20.83
CA ASP A 83 18.35 21.73 19.68
C ASP A 83 18.48 20.45 18.84
N TYR A 84 19.70 19.91 18.71
CA TYR A 84 19.91 18.64 18.05
C TYR A 84 19.40 17.44 18.86
N GLU A 85 19.52 17.47 20.19
CA GLU A 85 18.98 16.42 21.06
C GLU A 85 17.45 16.37 20.98
N LYS A 86 16.75 17.52 20.94
CA LYS A 86 15.29 17.54 20.73
C LYS A 86 14.89 16.93 19.40
N LYS A 87 15.52 17.37 18.31
CA LYS A 87 15.22 16.86 16.97
C LYS A 87 15.58 15.38 16.83
N LEU A 88 16.64 14.93 17.49
CA LEU A 88 17.01 13.53 17.56
C LEU A 88 15.91 12.67 18.20
N VAL A 89 15.34 13.12 19.33
CA VAL A 89 14.21 12.45 19.97
C VAL A 89 12.99 12.38 19.04
N GLU A 90 12.69 13.45 18.31
CA GLU A 90 11.61 13.44 17.31
C GLU A 90 11.87 12.42 16.19
N LEU A 91 13.10 12.35 15.68
CA LEU A 91 13.48 11.38 14.65
C LEU A 91 13.34 9.93 15.16
N GLU A 92 13.76 9.67 16.39
CA GLU A 92 13.66 8.34 17.02
C GLU A 92 12.21 7.93 17.27
N ASN A 93 11.39 8.85 17.76
CA ASN A 93 9.96 8.62 17.97
C ASN A 93 9.25 8.28 16.65
N LYS A 94 9.49 9.08 15.60
CA LYS A 94 8.92 8.81 14.27
C LYS A 94 9.37 7.46 13.71
N ASN A 95 10.63 7.09 13.92
CA ASN A 95 11.14 5.79 13.47
C ASN A 95 10.50 4.62 14.23
N SER A 96 10.27 4.78 15.54
CA SER A 96 9.51 3.82 16.35
C SER A 96 8.06 3.70 15.88
N ASP A 97 7.42 4.82 15.54
CA ASP A 97 6.07 4.83 15.02
C ASP A 97 5.96 4.13 13.66
N PHE A 98 6.95 4.27 12.77
CA PHE A 98 6.99 3.51 11.52
C PHE A 98 7.09 1.99 11.76
N LYS A 99 7.90 1.56 12.73
CA LYS A 99 7.96 0.14 13.11
C LYS A 99 6.62 -0.38 13.61
N LYS A 100 5.92 0.40 14.44
CA LYS A 100 4.57 0.05 14.90
C LYS A 100 3.58 0.01 13.74
N LYS A 101 3.53 1.05 12.89
CA LYS A 101 2.66 1.10 11.70
C LYS A 101 2.86 -0.12 10.80
N LEU A 102 4.10 -0.58 10.59
CA LEU A 102 4.40 -1.81 9.84
C LEU A 102 4.04 -3.10 10.57
N ALA A 103 4.19 -3.16 11.89
CA ALA A 103 3.85 -4.33 12.69
C ALA A 103 2.33 -4.52 12.81
N ASP A 104 1.59 -3.41 12.91
CA ASP A 104 0.13 -3.38 13.02
C ASP A 104 -0.57 -3.42 11.66
N LEU A 105 0.20 -3.43 10.57
CA LEU A 105 -0.32 -3.50 9.23
C LEU A 105 -1.08 -4.82 9.02
N LYS A 106 -2.34 -4.70 8.62
CA LYS A 106 -3.25 -5.81 8.33
C LYS A 106 -3.74 -5.72 6.89
N ASP A 107 -4.01 -6.87 6.29
CA ASP A 107 -4.70 -6.96 5.01
C ASP A 107 -6.20 -6.69 5.21
N ASP A 108 -6.54 -5.41 5.44
CA ASP A 108 -7.90 -4.94 5.68
C ASP A 108 -8.61 -4.48 4.39
N GLY A 109 -8.08 -4.84 3.22
CA GLY A 109 -8.61 -4.49 1.90
C GLY A 109 -7.78 -3.46 1.13
N GLN A 110 -7.94 -3.47 -0.20
CA GLN A 110 -7.10 -2.75 -1.16
C GLN A 110 -7.09 -1.22 -0.96
N ASP A 111 -8.23 -0.61 -0.63
CA ASP A 111 -8.30 0.85 -0.44
C ASP A 111 -7.51 1.31 0.79
N LYS A 112 -7.63 0.57 1.90
CA LYS A 112 -6.85 0.84 3.12
C LYS A 112 -5.36 0.59 2.89
N TRP A 113 -5.03 -0.43 2.11
CA TRP A 113 -3.66 -0.69 1.71
C TRP A 113 -3.04 0.47 0.93
N ILE A 114 -3.76 0.99 -0.07
CA ILE A 114 -3.30 2.13 -0.88
C ILE A 114 -3.13 3.37 0.00
N ALA A 115 -4.12 3.66 0.87
CA ALA A 115 -4.05 4.80 1.78
C ALA A 115 -2.84 4.70 2.73
N PHE A 116 -2.60 3.51 3.28
CA PHE A 116 -1.45 3.25 4.15
C PHE A 116 -0.13 3.50 3.42
N LYS A 117 0.05 2.98 2.19
CA LYS A 117 1.28 3.21 1.41
C LYS A 117 1.55 4.70 1.20
N VAL A 118 0.53 5.44 0.78
CA VAL A 118 0.64 6.89 0.51
C VAL A 118 1.03 7.67 1.77
N GLU A 119 0.36 7.38 2.90
CA GLU A 119 0.67 8.04 4.17
C GLU A 119 2.08 7.68 4.65
N PHE A 120 2.42 6.40 4.62
CA PHE A 120 3.73 5.93 5.05
C PHE A 120 4.86 6.56 4.23
N ASP A 121 4.77 6.56 2.90
CA ASP A 121 5.80 7.15 2.05
C ASP A 121 5.91 8.68 2.26
N ARG A 122 4.78 9.39 2.39
CA ARG A 122 4.79 10.84 2.69
C ARG A 122 5.49 11.13 4.02
N ASP A 123 5.08 10.46 5.09
CA ASP A 123 5.65 10.64 6.41
C ASP A 123 7.16 10.30 6.38
N MET A 124 7.53 9.27 5.61
CA MET A 124 8.93 8.88 5.42
C MET A 124 9.72 9.97 4.69
N ASP A 125 9.18 10.60 3.66
CA ASP A 125 9.83 11.68 2.92
C ASP A 125 10.00 12.95 3.78
N GLU A 126 8.97 13.31 4.54
CA GLU A 126 9.04 14.42 5.50
C GLU A 126 10.14 14.22 6.53
N LEU A 127 10.28 12.99 7.05
CA LEU A 127 11.37 12.65 7.97
C LEU A 127 12.75 12.79 7.31
N GLY A 128 12.88 12.34 6.06
CA GLY A 128 14.14 12.45 5.30
C GLY A 128 14.55 13.91 5.08
N LYS A 129 13.58 14.80 4.80
CA LYS A 129 13.82 16.24 4.68
C LYS A 129 14.27 16.85 6.00
N ALA A 130 13.57 16.56 7.09
CA ALA A 130 13.94 17.04 8.42
C ALA A 130 15.37 16.61 8.82
N PHE A 131 15.76 15.38 8.48
CA PHE A 131 17.13 14.90 8.70
C PHE A 131 18.17 15.60 7.82
N LYS A 132 17.84 15.88 6.56
CA LYS A 132 18.74 16.62 5.66
C LYS A 132 18.96 18.05 6.15
N ASP A 133 17.90 18.73 6.59
CA ASP A 133 17.99 20.11 7.09
C ASP A 133 18.88 20.20 8.35
N LEU A 134 18.93 19.15 9.16
CA LEU A 134 19.84 19.04 10.31
C LEU A 134 21.32 18.92 9.92
N THR A 135 21.60 18.28 8.80
CA THR A 135 22.98 18.00 8.35
C THR A 135 23.55 19.10 7.46
N VAL A 136 22.71 19.84 6.73
CA VAL A 136 23.11 20.96 5.85
C VAL A 136 23.39 22.25 6.64
N ASN A 137 22.66 22.51 7.73
CA ASN A 137 22.85 23.72 8.55
C ASN A 137 24.14 23.71 9.41
N ASN A 138 25.03 22.74 9.21
CA ASN A 138 26.33 22.60 9.90
C ASN A 138 27.54 22.95 9.01
N ALA A 139 27.32 23.59 7.86
CA ALA A 139 28.38 24.01 6.94
C ALA A 139 28.82 25.48 7.10
N HIS A 140 28.49 26.13 8.23
CA HIS A 140 28.82 27.54 8.47
C HIS A 140 29.72 27.75 9.69
#